data_AF-A0A286UUB4-F1
#
_entry.id   AF-A0A286UUB4-F1
#
_cell.length_a   1.000
_cell.length_b   1.000
_cell.length_c   1.000
_cell.angle_alpha   90.00
_cell.angle_beta   90.00
_cell.angle_gamma   90.00
#
_symmetry.space_group_name_H-M   'P 1'
#
loop_
_entity.id
_entity.type
_entity.pdbx_description
1 polymer ?
#
loop_
_entity_poly.entity_id
_entity_poly.type
_entity_poly.pdbx_seq_one_letter_code
_entity_poly.pdbx_strand_id
1 'polypeptide(L)'
;MLSTAELSDTVSSQFPAIKYITISCFTLHIYDHMLSLNDEVEYVWKRKNKSKVFIILFMMFRYYSLAITAVMMLSTFSPFFTPKMFATFRLFWV
;
A
#
# COMPACT_ATOMS: atom_id res chain seq x y z
N MET A 1 -22.48 -16.40 22.42
CA MET A 1 -21.40 -15.39 22.42
C MET A 1 -20.11 -16.13 22.73
N LEU A 2 -19.11 -16.07 21.86
CA LEU A 2 -17.78 -16.62 22.14
C LEU A 2 -17.16 -15.88 23.34
N SER A 3 -16.52 -16.62 24.24
CA SER A 3 -15.79 -16.05 25.38
C SER A 3 -14.62 -15.19 24.88
N THR A 4 -14.29 -14.11 25.58
CA THR A 4 -13.22 -13.17 25.18
C THR A 4 -11.85 -13.84 25.04
N ALA A 5 -11.62 -14.95 25.74
CA ALA A 5 -10.42 -15.77 25.62
C ALA A 5 -10.31 -16.44 24.24
N GLU A 6 -11.38 -17.06 23.75
CA GLU A 6 -11.37 -17.77 22.47
C GLU A 6 -11.28 -16.82 21.27
N LEU A 7 -11.76 -15.58 21.44
CA LEU A 7 -11.57 -14.52 20.44
C LEU A 7 -10.09 -14.11 20.31
N SER A 8 -9.35 -14.07 21.42
CA SER A 8 -7.91 -13.73 21.40
C SER A 8 -7.07 -14.78 20.67
N ASP A 9 -7.38 -16.06 20.89
CA ASP A 9 -6.65 -17.18 20.28
C ASP A 9 -6.91 -17.28 18.77
N THR A 10 -8.16 -17.09 18.36
CA THR A 10 -8.53 -17.07 16.94
C THR A 10 -7.90 -15.91 16.18
N VAL A 11 -7.84 -14.71 16.77
CA VAL A 11 -7.14 -13.54 16.18
C VAL A 11 -5.64 -13.78 16.11
N SER A 12 -5.06 -14.41 17.13
CA SER A 12 -3.62 -14.69 17.18
C SER A 12 -3.16 -15.62 16.05
N SER A 13 -3.98 -16.60 15.69
CA SER A 13 -3.70 -17.52 14.57
C SER A 13 -3.70 -16.87 13.18
N GLN A 14 -4.31 -15.68 13.04
CA GLN A 14 -4.44 -14.99 11.76
C GLN A 14 -3.26 -14.05 11.45
N PHE A 15 -2.48 -13.65 12.45
CA PHE A 15 -1.34 -12.74 12.25
C PHE A 15 -0.30 -13.22 11.22
N PRO A 16 0.08 -14.52 11.16
CA PRO A 16 1.01 -15.00 10.14
C PRO A 16 0.43 -14.86 8.73
N ALA A 17 -0.86 -15.20 8.55
CA ALA A 17 -1.53 -15.10 7.26
C ALA A 17 -1.54 -13.66 6.74
N ILE A 18 -1.82 -12.69 7.62
CA ILE A 18 -1.79 -11.26 7.28
C ILE A 18 -0.41 -10.85 6.76
N LYS A 19 0.68 -11.29 7.41
CA LYS A 19 2.06 -10.97 6.96
C LYS A 19 2.36 -11.49 5.55
N TYR A 20 1.97 -12.72 5.24
CA TYR A 20 2.18 -13.30 3.91
C TYR A 20 1.34 -12.61 2.84
N ILE A 21 0.08 -12.28 3.16
CA ILE A 21 -0.80 -11.52 2.26
C ILE A 21 -0.23 -10.13 1.99
N THR A 22 0.25 -9.42 3.02
CA THR A 22 0.86 -8.09 2.86
C THR A 22 2.07 -8.12 1.93
N ILE A 23 2.97 -9.10 2.07
CA ILE A 23 4.13 -9.27 1.16
C ILE A 23 3.65 -9.54 -0.27
N SER A 24 2.64 -10.40 -0.42
CA SER A 24 2.10 -10.78 -1.73
C SER A 24 1.47 -9.58 -2.44
N CYS A 25 0.66 -8.79 -1.72
CA CYS A 25 0.08 -7.55 -2.22
C CYS A 25 1.14 -6.53 -2.61
N PHE A 26 2.19 -6.35 -1.79
CA PHE A 26 3.29 -5.43 -2.11
C PHE A 26 4.04 -5.86 -3.37
N THR A 27 4.32 -7.15 -3.51
CA THR A 27 5.01 -7.72 -4.67
C THR A 27 4.18 -7.54 -5.94
N LEU A 28 2.88 -7.83 -5.90
CA LEU A 28 1.97 -7.60 -7.02
C LEU A 28 1.87 -6.12 -7.39
N HIS A 29 1.87 -5.24 -6.41
CA HIS A 29 1.78 -3.80 -6.65
C HIS A 29 3.03 -3.24 -7.33
N ILE A 30 4.22 -3.73 -6.95
CA ILE A 30 5.47 -3.43 -7.65
C ILE A 30 5.44 -3.99 -9.07
N TYR A 31 4.99 -5.24 -9.22
CA TYR A 31 4.93 -5.88 -10.52
C TYR A 31 4.03 -5.12 -11.50
N ASP A 32 2.84 -4.68 -11.06
CA ASP A 32 1.94 -3.83 -11.85
C ASP A 32 2.61 -2.50 -12.25
N HIS A 33 3.35 -1.89 -11.32
CA HIS A 33 4.11 -0.67 -11.62
C HIS A 33 5.19 -0.88 -12.67
N MET A 34 5.93 -1.98 -12.60
CA MET A 34 6.98 -2.27 -13.58
C MET A 34 6.40 -2.47 -14.98
N LEU A 35 5.23 -3.09 -15.08
CA LEU A 35 4.60 -3.40 -16.35
C LEU A 35 4.05 -2.16 -17.06
N SER A 36 3.48 -1.21 -16.31
CA SER A 36 3.00 0.07 -16.87
C SER A 36 4.12 1.07 -17.14
N LEU A 37 5.30 0.90 -16.56
CA LEU A 37 6.37 1.91 -16.57
C LEU A 37 6.81 2.24 -18.00
N ASN A 38 6.84 1.25 -18.89
CA ASN A 38 7.24 1.46 -20.28
C ASN A 38 6.25 2.38 -21.01
N ASP A 39 4.95 2.09 -20.86
CA ASP A 39 3.87 2.90 -21.43
C ASP A 39 3.84 4.29 -20.82
N GLU A 40 4.11 4.42 -19.50
CA GLU A 40 4.23 5.72 -18.85
C GLU A 40 5.36 6.54 -19.47
N VAL A 41 6.54 5.95 -19.68
CA VAL A 41 7.70 6.64 -20.30
C VAL A 41 7.33 7.14 -21.69
N GLU A 42 6.61 6.36 -22.47
CA GLU A 42 6.19 6.75 -23.80
C GLU A 42 5.10 7.83 -23.80
N TYR A 43 4.02 7.65 -23.06
CA TYR A 43 2.83 8.50 -23.14
C TYR A 43 2.83 9.67 -22.16
N VAL A 44 3.39 9.47 -20.97
CA VAL A 44 3.44 10.49 -19.92
C VAL A 44 4.74 11.26 -20.00
N TRP A 45 5.90 10.63 -20.21
CA TRP A 45 7.20 11.32 -20.12
C TRP A 45 7.67 11.97 -21.44
N LYS A 46 7.49 11.34 -22.61
CA LYS A 46 7.96 11.89 -23.90
C LYS A 46 7.03 12.94 -24.54
N ARG A 47 5.78 13.06 -24.08
CA ARG A 47 4.79 13.97 -24.70
C ARG A 47 5.17 15.46 -24.50
N LYS A 48 5.21 16.29 -25.55
CA LYS A 48 5.67 17.70 -25.41
C LYS A 48 4.60 18.68 -24.90
N ASN A 49 3.30 18.39 -25.12
CA ASN A 49 2.18 19.27 -24.73
C ASN A 49 1.37 18.65 -23.59
N LYS A 50 1.94 18.62 -22.39
CA LYS A 50 1.28 18.03 -21.23
C LYS A 50 0.54 19.10 -20.43
N SER A 51 -0.70 18.81 -20.05
CA SER A 51 -1.34 19.54 -18.96
C SER A 51 -0.59 19.20 -17.67
N LYS A 52 0.07 20.20 -17.06
CA LYS A 52 0.86 20.02 -15.83
C LYS A 52 0.03 19.38 -14.72
N VAL A 53 -1.27 19.68 -14.68
CA VAL A 53 -2.23 19.13 -13.72
C VAL A 53 -2.36 17.61 -13.87
N PHE A 54 -2.45 17.09 -15.11
CA PHE A 54 -2.59 15.65 -15.34
C PHE A 54 -1.35 14.87 -14.86
N ILE A 55 -0.14 15.38 -15.09
CA ILE A 55 1.09 14.74 -14.63
C ILE A 55 1.14 14.72 -13.10
N ILE A 56 0.81 15.84 -12.45
CA ILE A 56 0.84 15.95 -10.99
C ILE A 56 -0.18 14.99 -10.37
N LEU A 57 -1.40 14.92 -10.90
CA LEU A 57 -2.41 13.98 -10.45
C LEU A 57 -1.95 12.53 -10.65
N PHE A 58 -1.41 12.21 -11.83
CA PHE A 58 -0.90 10.88 -12.14
C PHE A 58 0.24 10.47 -11.20
N MET A 59 1.18 11.38 -10.94
CA MET A 59 2.27 11.21 -9.99
C MET A 59 1.78 10.96 -8.57
N MET A 60 0.83 11.78 -8.10
CA MET A 60 0.21 11.59 -6.79
C MET A 60 -0.45 10.21 -6.75
N PHE A 61 -1.40 9.89 -7.61
CA PHE A 61 -2.13 8.63 -7.45
C PHE A 61 -1.26 7.38 -7.58
N ARG A 62 -0.29 7.35 -8.50
CA ARG A 62 0.50 6.14 -8.75
C ARG A 62 1.66 5.99 -7.76
N TYR A 63 2.52 7.00 -7.63
CA TYR A 63 3.72 6.90 -6.78
C TYR A 63 3.42 7.07 -5.30
N TYR A 64 2.40 7.85 -4.92
CA TYR A 64 1.97 7.95 -3.52
C TYR A 64 1.36 6.64 -3.02
N SER A 65 0.57 5.94 -3.86
CA SER A 65 0.02 4.62 -3.53
C SER A 65 1.14 3.60 -3.27
N LEU A 66 2.19 3.61 -4.10
CA LEU A 66 3.34 2.75 -3.89
C LEU A 66 4.10 3.09 -2.60
N ALA A 67 4.24 4.38 -2.27
CA ALA A 67 4.84 4.82 -1.01
C ALA A 67 4.01 4.39 0.21
N ILE A 68 2.67 4.52 0.17
CA ILE A 68 1.79 4.08 1.25
C ILE A 68 1.90 2.57 1.45
N THR A 69 1.85 1.79 0.37
CA THR A 69 1.94 0.32 0.49
C THR A 69 3.30 -0.14 1.03
N ALA A 70 4.39 0.55 0.71
CA ALA A 70 5.70 0.31 1.34
C ALA A 70 5.69 0.62 2.85
N VAL A 71 5.08 1.73 3.27
CA VAL A 71 4.93 2.08 4.70
C VAL A 71 4.06 1.06 5.44
N MET A 72 2.98 0.57 4.81
CA MET A 72 2.10 -0.46 5.39
C MET A 72 2.82 -1.81 5.58
N MET A 73 3.70 -2.17 4.63
CA MET A 73 4.58 -3.33 4.78
C MET A 73 5.50 -3.14 6.00
N LEU A 74 6.22 -2.00 6.08
CA LEU A 74 7.09 -1.70 7.22
C LEU A 74 6.34 -1.70 8.56
N SER A 75 5.11 -1.20 8.58
CA SER A 75 4.25 -1.20 9.77
C SER A 75 3.84 -2.60 10.22
N THR A 76 3.67 -3.52 9.28
CA THR A 76 3.30 -4.92 9.56
C THR A 76 4.47 -5.73 10.14
N PHE A 77 5.71 -5.36 9.80
CA PHE A 77 6.92 -6.05 10.27
C PHE A 77 7.62 -5.37 11.45
N SER A 78 7.48 -4.05 11.62
CA SER A 78 8.16 -3.31 12.68
C SER A 78 7.25 -3.00 13.88
N PRO A 79 7.70 -3.24 15.12
CA PRO A 79 6.93 -2.92 16.33
C PRO A 79 6.96 -1.42 16.68
N PHE A 80 7.63 -0.57 15.88
CA PHE A 80 7.81 0.85 16.15
C PHE A 80 6.61 1.72 15.78
N PHE A 81 5.67 1.22 14.98
CA PHE A 81 4.48 1.98 14.60
C PHE A 81 3.42 1.96 15.71
N THR A 82 3.24 3.09 16.37
CA THR A 82 2.25 3.30 17.44
C THR A 82 0.82 3.23 16.87
N PRO A 83 -0.18 2.69 17.59
CA PRO A 83 -1.57 2.60 17.13
C PRO A 83 -2.19 3.95 16.69
N LYS A 84 -1.67 5.08 17.19
CA LYS A 84 -2.07 6.44 16.75
C LYS A 84 -1.70 6.74 15.29
N MET A 85 -0.54 6.28 14.81
CA MET A 85 -0.15 6.44 13.40
C MET A 85 -1.05 5.62 12.47
N PHE A 86 -1.47 4.43 12.91
CA PHE A 86 -2.33 3.53 12.14
C PHE A 86 -3.70 4.14 11.81
N ALA A 87 -4.27 4.92 12.73
CA ALA A 87 -5.55 5.62 12.51
C ALA A 87 -5.44 6.69 11.41
N THR A 88 -4.31 7.39 11.32
CA THR A 88 -4.04 8.38 10.28
C THR A 88 -3.85 7.72 8.92
N PHE A 89 -3.11 6.60 8.84
CA PHE A 89 -2.94 5.86 7.58
C PHE A 89 -4.25 5.22 7.08
N ARG A 90 -5.12 4.76 7.99
CA ARG A 90 -6.43 4.18 7.64
C ARG A 90 -7.37 5.20 6.98
N LEU A 91 -7.31 6.47 7.38
CA LEU A 91 -8.09 7.55 6.77
C LEU A 91 -7.65 7.90 5.35
N PHE A 92 -6.43 7.52 4.94
CA PHE A 92 -5.97 7.72 3.56
C PHE A 92 -6.42 6.59 2.60
N TRP A 93 -6.99 5.50 3.13
CA TRP A 93 -7.36 4.30 2.37
C TRP A 93 -8.89 4.06 2.29
N VAL A 94 -9.70 4.86 2.99
CA VAL A 94 -11.18 4.87 2.89
C VAL A 94 -11.61 6.13 2.15
#